data_AF-A0A920V3X7-F1
#
_entry.id   AF-A0A920V3X7-F1
#
_cell.length_a   1.000
_cell.length_b   1.000
_cell.length_c   1.000
_cell.angle_alpha   90.00
_cell.angle_beta   90.00
_cell.angle_gamma   90.00
#
_symmetry.space_group_name_H-M   'P 1'
#
loop_
_entity.id
_entity.type
_entity.pdbx_description
1 polymer ?
#
loop_
_entity_poly.entity_id
_entity_poly.type
_entity_poly.pdbx_seq_one_letter_code
_entity_poly.pdbx_strand_id
1 'polypeptide(L)'
;MAFDIDAEPDSIRDAYGRTSNGQSLLLARRLVEHGVTCVTVRVTGWDDHSKIADRLKTKAPSYDQGAAALVSDLHDRGLADDVLVVSMGEFGRTPRVNKNAGRDHWGAVMSVMLSGGGLQTGILGASNSRGEVPAANAYRPENVLAMIYRHLGIDPGMTFDDFSGRPRHLLERRELIKELV
;
A
#
# COMPACT_ATOMS: atom_id res chain seq x y z
N MET A 1 5.16 15.31 21.03
CA MET A 1 4.19 15.62 19.97
C MET A 1 4.44 14.67 18.80
N ALA A 2 3.42 14.13 18.13
CA ALA A 2 3.60 13.15 17.05
C ALA A 2 4.51 13.65 15.90
N PHE A 3 4.42 14.94 15.55
CA PHE A 3 5.20 15.58 14.48
C PHE A 3 6.67 15.85 14.81
N ASP A 4 7.05 15.74 16.08
CA ASP A 4 8.44 15.89 16.50
C ASP A 4 9.18 14.58 16.26
N ILE A 5 9.65 14.38 15.03
CA ILE A 5 10.41 13.20 14.62
C ILE A 5 11.84 13.19 15.18
N ASP A 6 12.35 14.35 15.61
CA ASP A 6 13.68 14.48 16.20
C ASP A 6 13.73 13.92 17.63
N ALA A 7 12.57 13.70 18.26
CA ALA A 7 12.45 13.00 19.54
C ALA A 7 12.70 11.47 19.44
N GLU A 8 12.78 10.91 18.24
CA GLU A 8 13.15 9.50 18.03
C GLU A 8 14.68 9.31 18.13
N PRO A 9 15.16 8.19 18.69
CA PRO A 9 16.57 7.86 18.64
C PRO A 9 17.12 7.87 17.22
N ASP A 10 18.36 8.34 17.03
CA ASP A 10 19.01 8.37 15.71
C ASP A 10 18.99 7.00 15.02
N SER A 11 19.16 5.92 15.77
CA SER A 11 19.08 4.54 15.25
C SER A 11 17.73 4.22 14.58
N ILE A 12 16.62 4.71 15.12
CA ILE A 12 15.28 4.52 14.52
C ILE A 12 15.14 5.36 13.26
N ARG A 13 15.58 6.62 13.31
CA ARG A 13 15.55 7.51 12.14
C ARG A 13 16.42 6.98 10.99
N ASP A 14 17.56 6.39 11.33
CA ASP A 14 18.49 5.77 10.39
C ASP A 14 17.95 4.46 9.83
N ALA A 15 17.23 3.67 10.63
CA ALA A 15 16.57 2.44 10.17
C ALA A 15 15.54 2.73 9.07
N TYR A 16 14.70 3.75 9.25
CA TYR A 16 13.76 4.21 8.22
C TYR A 16 14.45 4.91 7.03
N GLY A 17 15.68 5.36 7.23
CA GLY A 17 16.45 6.17 6.28
C GLY A 17 16.12 7.66 6.39
N ARG A 18 17.15 8.50 6.36
CA ARG A 18 17.05 9.98 6.40
C ARG A 18 16.63 10.58 5.05
N THR A 19 15.59 10.01 4.46
CA THR A 19 14.99 10.44 3.19
C THR A 19 13.57 10.96 3.43
N SER A 20 13.01 11.72 2.48
CA SER A 20 11.63 12.17 2.59
C SER A 20 10.64 10.99 2.75
N ASN A 21 10.85 9.89 2.01
CA ASN A 21 10.01 8.70 2.11
C ASN A 21 10.15 8.02 3.48
N GLY A 22 11.39 7.77 3.92
CA GLY A 22 11.67 7.13 5.20
C GLY A 22 11.12 7.91 6.38
N GLN A 23 11.38 9.22 6.42
CA GLN A 23 10.89 10.06 7.50
C GLN A 23 9.36 10.27 7.46
N SER A 24 8.74 10.23 6.27
CA SER A 24 7.26 10.24 6.17
C SER A 24 6.64 8.97 6.73
N LEU A 25 7.26 7.80 6.50
CA LEU A 25 6.81 6.52 7.05
C LEU A 25 7.03 6.45 8.57
N LEU A 26 8.15 6.99 9.07
CA LEU A 26 8.40 7.14 10.51
C LEU A 26 7.34 8.02 11.18
N LEU A 27 7.03 9.17 10.56
CA LEU A 27 5.96 10.04 11.04
C LEU A 27 4.61 9.32 11.04
N ALA A 28 4.32 8.50 10.03
CA ALA A 28 3.10 7.71 9.99
C ALA A 28 2.99 6.75 11.18
N ARG A 29 4.07 6.04 11.53
CA ARG A 29 4.11 5.20 12.74
C ARG A 29 3.82 6.01 14.00
N ARG A 30 4.46 7.17 14.16
CA ARG A 30 4.23 8.07 15.32
C ARG A 30 2.78 8.54 15.40
N LEU A 31 2.17 8.91 14.28
CA LEU A 31 0.77 9.33 14.23
C LEU A 31 -0.17 8.21 14.69
N VAL A 32 0.07 6.97 14.25
CA VAL A 32 -0.70 5.80 14.67
C VAL A 32 -0.57 5.56 16.17
N GLU A 33 0.64 5.63 16.74
CA GLU A 33 0.85 5.52 18.20
C GLU A 33 0.14 6.60 19.01
N HIS A 34 -0.11 7.77 18.39
CA HIS A 34 -0.85 8.86 19.01
C HIS A 34 -2.36 8.82 18.68
N GLY A 35 -2.86 7.68 18.20
CA GLY A 35 -4.30 7.42 18.03
C GLY A 35 -4.88 7.89 16.70
N VAL A 36 -4.07 8.25 15.70
CA VAL A 36 -4.58 8.59 14.37
C VAL A 36 -5.05 7.32 13.65
N THR A 37 -6.34 7.26 13.31
CA THR A 37 -7.00 6.09 12.73
C THR A 37 -6.54 5.74 11.32
N CYS A 38 -6.24 6.75 10.49
CA CYS A 38 -5.84 6.53 9.10
C CYS A 38 -4.77 7.56 8.69
N VAL A 39 -3.66 7.06 8.17
CA VAL A 39 -2.55 7.89 7.69
C VAL A 39 -2.26 7.52 6.23
N THR A 40 -2.23 8.51 5.35
CA THR A 40 -1.84 8.33 3.96
C THR A 40 -0.46 8.93 3.73
N VAL A 41 0.49 8.10 3.30
CA VAL A 41 1.83 8.54 2.88
C VAL A 41 1.91 8.52 1.36
N ARG A 42 2.14 9.69 0.75
CA ARG A 42 2.27 9.80 -0.70
C ARG A 42 3.72 9.64 -1.11
N VAL A 43 4.04 8.54 -1.78
CA VAL A 43 5.35 8.31 -2.41
C VAL A 43 5.24 8.62 -3.90
N THR A 44 5.92 9.65 -4.38
CA THR A 44 5.76 10.17 -5.74
C THR A 44 6.84 9.68 -6.70
N GLY A 45 6.62 9.91 -8.00
CA GLY A 45 7.63 9.70 -9.03
C GLY A 45 7.74 8.27 -9.54
N TRP A 46 6.67 7.46 -9.47
CA TRP A 46 6.65 6.06 -9.93
C TRP A 46 6.16 5.84 -11.37
N ASP A 47 5.62 6.88 -12.01
CA ASP A 47 5.08 6.85 -13.39
C ASP A 47 6.18 7.00 -14.47
N ASP A 48 7.12 6.07 -14.49
CA ASP A 48 8.29 6.17 -15.39
C ASP A 48 8.01 5.63 -16.79
N HIS A 49 7.82 6.55 -17.73
CA HIS A 49 7.72 6.28 -19.18
C HIS A 49 9.07 6.30 -19.90
N SER A 50 10.18 6.51 -19.19
CA SER A 50 11.54 6.44 -19.75
C SER A 50 12.59 6.10 -18.69
N LYS A 51 13.68 5.45 -19.11
CA LYS A 51 14.84 5.11 -18.27
C LYS A 51 14.48 4.49 -16.90
N ILE A 52 13.47 3.61 -16.89
CA ILE A 52 12.89 3.08 -15.64
C ILE A 52 13.92 2.35 -14.77
N ALA A 53 14.85 1.62 -15.39
CA ALA A 53 15.88 0.88 -14.65
C ALA A 53 16.79 1.82 -13.85
N ASP A 54 17.24 2.94 -14.44
CA ASP A 54 18.11 3.90 -13.76
C ASP A 54 17.36 4.66 -12.67
N ARG A 55 16.09 5.02 -12.93
CA ARG A 55 15.25 5.71 -11.96
C ARG A 55 14.89 4.83 -10.77
N LEU A 56 14.63 3.54 -10.97
CA LEU A 56 14.36 2.61 -9.88
C LEU A 56 15.58 2.39 -8.98
N LYS A 57 16.79 2.33 -9.54
CA LYS A 57 18.03 2.21 -8.74
C LYS A 57 18.21 3.34 -7.74
N THR A 58 17.70 4.54 -8.03
CA THR A 58 17.86 5.70 -7.15
C THR A 58 16.70 5.87 -6.16
N LYS A 59 15.46 5.63 -6.59
CA LYS A 59 14.28 5.91 -5.75
C LYS A 59 13.75 4.70 -4.98
N ALA A 60 13.88 3.48 -5.53
CA ALA A 60 13.31 2.29 -4.90
C ALA A 60 13.97 1.96 -3.55
N PRO A 61 15.31 2.06 -3.37
CA PRO A 61 15.95 1.74 -2.09
C PRO A 61 15.43 2.57 -0.91
N SER A 62 15.17 3.86 -1.15
CA SER A 62 14.64 4.78 -0.13
C SER A 62 13.24 4.39 0.33
N TYR A 63 12.39 3.93 -0.58
CA TYR A 63 11.05 3.44 -0.25
C TYR A 63 11.11 2.07 0.42
N ASP A 64 11.89 1.15 -0.14
CA ASP A 64 12.05 -0.23 0.35
C ASP A 64 12.54 -0.25 1.80
N GLN A 65 13.60 0.52 2.11
CA GLN A 65 14.12 0.68 3.46
C GLN A 65 13.05 1.19 4.44
N GLY A 66 12.37 2.29 4.09
CA GLY A 66 11.36 2.88 4.96
C GLY A 66 10.14 1.97 5.17
N ALA A 67 9.71 1.24 4.14
CA ALA A 67 8.58 0.33 4.21
C ALA A 67 8.93 -0.91 5.06
N ALA A 68 10.12 -1.48 4.87
CA ALA A 68 10.61 -2.59 5.69
C ALA A 68 10.76 -2.19 7.17
N ALA A 69 11.29 -1.00 7.42
CA ALA A 69 11.40 -0.45 8.78
C ALA A 69 10.04 -0.24 9.42
N LEU A 70 9.06 0.32 8.70
CA LEU A 70 7.70 0.50 9.20
C LEU A 70 7.05 -0.83 9.62
N VAL A 71 7.11 -1.84 8.75
CA VAL A 71 6.53 -3.15 9.05
C VAL A 71 7.21 -3.76 10.28
N SER A 72 8.55 -3.76 10.32
CA SER A 72 9.31 -4.33 11.43
C SER A 72 9.03 -3.60 12.75
N ASP A 73 9.03 -2.27 12.73
CA ASP A 73 8.80 -1.42 13.91
C ASP A 73 7.38 -1.59 14.47
N LEU A 74 6.37 -1.79 13.61
CA LEU A 74 5.02 -2.11 14.06
C LEU A 74 4.94 -3.50 14.73
N HIS A 75 5.67 -4.48 14.21
CA HIS A 75 5.77 -5.80 14.85
C HIS A 75 6.49 -5.73 16.20
N ASP A 76 7.65 -5.08 16.26
CA ASP A 76 8.46 -4.96 17.48
C ASP A 76 7.72 -4.21 18.60
N ARG A 77 6.81 -3.30 18.24
CA ARG A 77 5.96 -2.55 19.17
C ARG A 77 4.67 -3.26 19.56
N GLY A 78 4.41 -4.44 19.01
CA GLY A 78 3.16 -5.17 19.24
C GLY A 78 1.92 -4.51 18.61
N LEU A 79 2.12 -3.65 17.60
CA LEU A 79 1.05 -2.94 16.89
C LEU A 79 0.62 -3.65 15.59
N ALA A 80 1.27 -4.76 15.23
CA ALA A 80 1.00 -5.45 13.97
C ALA A 80 -0.45 -5.93 13.83
N ASP A 81 -1.13 -6.31 14.91
CA ASP A 81 -2.53 -6.72 14.85
C ASP A 81 -3.50 -5.54 14.77
N ASP A 82 -3.12 -4.38 15.35
CA ASP A 82 -3.95 -3.16 15.36
C ASP A 82 -3.82 -2.34 14.06
N VAL A 83 -2.70 -2.49 13.34
CA VAL A 83 -2.35 -1.63 12.20
C VAL A 83 -2.28 -2.43 10.91
N LEU A 84 -3.17 -2.13 9.97
CA LEU A 84 -3.09 -2.61 8.61
C LEU A 84 -2.28 -1.64 7.73
N VAL A 85 -1.12 -2.08 7.27
CA VAL A 85 -0.31 -1.37 6.28
C VAL A 85 -0.73 -1.80 4.88
N VAL A 86 -1.11 -0.83 4.05
CA VAL A 86 -1.43 -1.05 2.64
C VAL A 86 -0.48 -0.24 1.78
N SER A 87 0.28 -0.92 0.91
CA SER A 87 1.05 -0.27 -0.15
C SER A 87 0.53 -0.69 -1.51
N MET A 88 0.01 0.30 -2.25
CA MET A 88 -0.54 0.10 -3.58
C MET A 88 -0.33 1.34 -4.46
N GLY A 89 -0.24 1.10 -5.77
CA GLY A 89 -0.35 2.14 -6.79
C GLY A 89 -1.76 2.20 -7.39
N GLU A 90 -1.94 3.06 -8.40
CA GLU A 90 -3.22 3.25 -9.09
C GLU A 90 -3.48 2.19 -10.17
N PHE A 91 -2.40 1.70 -10.80
CA PHE A 91 -2.42 0.68 -11.86
C PHE A 91 -1.04 0.04 -12.01
N GLY A 92 -0.96 -1.07 -12.74
CA GLY A 92 0.31 -1.69 -13.10
C GLY A 92 1.01 -1.04 -14.28
N ARG A 93 2.11 -1.66 -14.72
CA ARG A 93 2.93 -1.19 -15.85
C ARG A 93 3.02 -2.26 -16.92
N THR A 94 3.11 -1.87 -18.19
CA THR A 94 3.22 -2.83 -19.31
C THR A 94 4.37 -3.80 -19.07
N PRO A 95 4.22 -5.12 -19.21
CA PRO A 95 5.34 -6.04 -19.00
C PRO A 95 6.47 -5.85 -20.02
N ARG A 96 6.17 -5.21 -21.15
CA ARG A 96 7.15 -4.83 -22.18
C ARG A 96 7.71 -3.43 -21.92
N VAL A 97 9.02 -3.30 -22.14
CA VAL A 97 9.75 -2.02 -22.14
C VAL A 97 9.46 -1.27 -23.44
N ASN A 98 9.10 0.01 -23.33
CA ASN A 98 8.81 0.88 -24.47
C ASN A 98 10.11 1.41 -25.14
N LYS A 99 9.97 2.12 -26.26
CA LYS A 99 11.10 2.68 -27.02
C LYS A 99 12.01 3.64 -26.25
N ASN A 100 11.53 4.17 -25.12
CA ASN A 100 12.25 5.13 -24.27
C ASN A 100 12.90 4.46 -23.05
N ALA A 101 13.00 3.12 -23.03
CA ALA A 101 13.45 2.34 -21.88
C ALA A 101 12.57 2.55 -20.63
N GLY A 102 11.27 2.83 -20.81
CA GLY A 102 10.27 2.91 -19.75
C GLY A 102 9.23 1.79 -19.84
N ARG A 103 8.16 1.89 -19.06
CA ARG A 103 6.96 1.04 -19.18
C ARG A 103 5.73 1.95 -19.22
N ASP A 104 4.69 1.55 -19.93
CA ASP A 104 3.46 2.36 -20.07
C ASP A 104 2.37 1.92 -19.08
N HIS A 105 1.24 2.63 -19.07
CA HIS A 105 0.12 2.35 -18.16
C HIS A 105 -0.49 0.99 -18.46
N TRP A 106 -0.82 0.22 -17.42
CA TRP A 106 -1.36 -1.12 -17.58
C TRP A 106 -2.34 -1.48 -16.48
N GLY A 107 -3.64 -1.24 -16.74
CA GLY A 107 -4.70 -1.49 -15.77
C GLY A 107 -5.07 -2.97 -15.58
N ALA A 108 -4.54 -3.88 -16.41
CA ALA A 108 -4.98 -5.27 -16.40
C ALA A 108 -4.42 -6.09 -15.24
N VAL A 109 -3.24 -5.74 -14.71
CA VAL A 109 -2.65 -6.42 -13.55
C VAL A 109 -1.74 -5.46 -12.77
N MET A 110 -1.81 -5.52 -11.44
CA MET A 110 -0.93 -4.78 -10.53
C MET A 110 -0.62 -5.66 -9.30
N SER A 111 0.28 -5.20 -8.44
CA SER A 111 0.61 -5.85 -7.18
C SER A 111 0.32 -4.91 -6.01
N VAL A 112 -0.11 -5.48 -4.89
CA VAL A 112 -0.41 -4.77 -3.64
C VAL A 112 0.28 -5.50 -2.50
N MET A 113 0.87 -4.75 -1.58
CA MET A 113 1.40 -5.29 -0.34
C MET A 113 0.44 -4.96 0.81
N LEU A 114 0.07 -5.98 1.58
CA LEU A 114 -0.68 -5.88 2.81
C LEU A 114 0.16 -6.46 3.94
N SER A 115 0.19 -5.81 5.10
CA SER A 115 0.90 -6.29 6.29
C SER A 115 0.18 -5.86 7.56
N GLY A 116 0.22 -6.71 8.59
CA GLY A 116 -0.50 -6.47 9.84
C GLY A 116 -2.02 -6.63 9.71
N GLY A 117 -2.77 -6.05 10.63
CA GLY A 117 -4.24 -6.12 10.71
C GLY A 117 -4.78 -7.53 10.98
N GLY A 118 -3.98 -8.39 11.61
CA GLY A 118 -4.32 -9.79 11.87
C GLY A 118 -4.50 -10.64 10.61
N LEU A 119 -3.93 -10.22 9.48
CA LEU A 119 -4.03 -10.94 8.21
C LEU A 119 -3.03 -12.09 8.12
N GLN A 120 -3.43 -13.18 7.45
CA GLN A 120 -2.51 -14.26 7.08
C GLN A 120 -1.52 -13.75 6.02
N THR A 121 -0.22 -13.98 6.22
CA THR A 121 0.83 -13.51 5.30
C THR A 121 1.18 -14.57 4.26
N GLY A 122 1.51 -14.13 3.05
CA GLY A 122 1.89 -15.03 1.96
C GLY A 122 1.85 -14.32 0.60
N ILE A 123 2.16 -15.07 -0.45
CA ILE A 123 2.02 -14.61 -1.84
C ILE A 123 0.69 -15.13 -2.37
N LEU A 124 -0.20 -14.22 -2.75
CA LEU A 124 -1.51 -14.54 -3.31
C LEU A 124 -1.61 -14.14 -4.77
N GLY A 125 -2.13 -15.05 -5.57
CA GLY A 125 -2.33 -14.87 -7.01
C GLY A 125 -1.04 -14.92 -7.81
N ALA A 126 -1.21 -14.83 -9.13
CA ALA A 126 -0.12 -14.82 -10.09
C ALA A 126 -0.59 -14.13 -11.37
N SER A 127 0.34 -13.52 -12.10
CA SER A 127 0.10 -13.11 -13.48
C SER A 127 0.34 -14.29 -14.44
N ASN A 128 -0.11 -14.16 -15.69
CA ASN A 128 0.24 -15.11 -16.74
C ASN A 128 1.75 -15.10 -16.99
N SER A 129 2.25 -16.06 -17.77
CA SER A 129 3.69 -16.18 -18.08
C SER A 129 4.31 -14.95 -18.77
N ARG A 130 3.49 -14.00 -19.23
CA ARG A 130 3.91 -12.74 -19.86
C ARG A 130 3.78 -11.53 -18.94
N GLY A 131 3.23 -11.67 -17.73
CA GLY A 131 2.97 -10.55 -16.82
C GLY A 131 1.87 -9.59 -17.30
N GLU A 132 0.97 -10.04 -18.17
CA GLU A 132 -0.01 -9.17 -18.84
C GLU A 132 -1.37 -9.14 -18.13
N VAL A 133 -1.80 -10.25 -17.55
CA VAL A 133 -3.12 -10.38 -16.90
C VAL A 133 -3.02 -11.34 -15.71
N PRO A 134 -3.95 -11.30 -14.74
CA PRO A 134 -4.02 -12.29 -13.69
C PRO A 134 -4.29 -13.69 -14.26
N ALA A 135 -3.55 -14.69 -13.78
CA ALA A 135 -3.76 -16.10 -14.08
C ALA A 135 -4.34 -16.89 -12.89
N ALA A 136 -4.11 -16.41 -11.66
CA ALA A 136 -4.67 -16.96 -10.43
C ALA A 136 -5.11 -15.83 -9.50
N ASN A 137 -6.22 -16.04 -8.78
CA ASN A 137 -6.78 -15.12 -7.77
C ASN A 137 -6.86 -13.68 -8.26
N ALA A 138 -7.68 -13.47 -9.31
CA ALA A 138 -7.87 -12.19 -9.98
C ALA A 138 -8.70 -11.19 -9.15
N TYR A 139 -8.19 -10.84 -7.96
CA TYR A 139 -8.77 -9.83 -7.10
C TYR A 139 -8.72 -8.45 -7.75
N ARG A 140 -9.73 -7.64 -7.44
CA ARG A 140 -9.89 -6.28 -7.94
C ARG A 140 -9.59 -5.26 -6.83
N PRO A 141 -9.35 -3.98 -7.14
CA PRO A 141 -9.13 -2.95 -6.12
C PRO A 141 -10.23 -2.90 -5.05
N GLU A 142 -11.47 -3.19 -5.42
CA GLU A 142 -12.61 -3.28 -4.49
C GLU A 142 -12.41 -4.35 -3.40
N ASN A 143 -11.73 -5.46 -3.70
CA ASN A 143 -11.41 -6.48 -2.70
C ASN A 143 -10.39 -5.95 -1.67
N VAL A 144 -9.40 -5.15 -2.10
CA VAL A 144 -8.45 -4.50 -1.19
C VAL A 144 -9.17 -3.48 -0.31
N LEU A 145 -10.09 -2.69 -0.88
CA LEU A 145 -10.93 -1.78 -0.10
C LEU A 145 -11.80 -2.52 0.92
N ALA A 146 -12.37 -3.66 0.55
CA ALA A 146 -13.13 -4.49 1.47
C ALA A 146 -12.27 -4.99 2.65
N MET A 147 -10.99 -5.32 2.42
CA MET A 147 -10.05 -5.66 3.51
C MET A 147 -9.80 -4.48 4.44
N ILE A 148 -9.63 -3.27 3.90
CA ILE A 148 -9.47 -2.04 4.70
C ILE A 148 -10.73 -1.77 5.54
N TYR A 149 -11.92 -1.87 4.94
CA TYR A 149 -13.17 -1.64 5.66
C TYR A 149 -13.42 -2.69 6.74
N ARG A 150 -13.10 -3.96 6.48
CA ARG A 150 -13.11 -5.00 7.52
C ARG A 150 -12.23 -4.61 8.70
N HIS A 151 -11.00 -4.16 8.44
CA HIS A 151 -10.07 -3.75 9.51
C HIS A 151 -10.58 -2.57 10.33
N LEU A 152 -11.25 -1.62 9.67
CA LEU A 152 -11.85 -0.44 10.31
C LEU A 152 -13.22 -0.70 10.96
N GLY A 153 -13.77 -1.92 10.86
CA GLY A 153 -15.12 -2.23 11.34
C GLY A 153 -16.23 -1.53 10.55
N ILE A 154 -15.96 -1.14 9.30
CA ILE A 154 -16.92 -0.50 8.39
C ILE A 154 -17.60 -1.60 7.56
N ASP A 155 -18.94 -1.61 7.53
CA ASP A 155 -19.69 -2.54 6.70
C ASP A 155 -19.64 -2.10 5.22
N PRO A 156 -19.01 -2.88 4.32
CA PRO A 156 -18.94 -2.55 2.89
C PRO A 156 -20.31 -2.60 2.19
N GLY A 157 -21.33 -3.16 2.85
CA GLY A 157 -22.72 -3.19 2.39
C GLY A 157 -23.48 -1.89 2.59
N MET A 158 -22.95 -0.96 3.39
CA MET A 158 -23.57 0.34 3.67
C MET A 158 -23.82 1.12 2.38
N THR A 159 -24.87 1.94 2.42
CA THR A 159 -25.22 2.87 1.34
C THR A 159 -25.16 4.31 1.84
N PHE A 160 -24.84 5.22 0.93
CA PHE A 160 -25.00 6.66 1.13
C PHE A 160 -25.73 7.24 -0.08
N ASP A 161 -26.51 8.29 0.15
CA ASP A 161 -27.22 8.96 -0.94
C ASP A 161 -26.22 9.82 -1.73
N ASP A 162 -26.27 9.73 -3.07
CA ASP A 162 -25.57 10.67 -3.92
C ASP A 162 -26.27 12.05 -3.93
N PHE A 163 -25.70 13.01 -4.65
CA PHE A 163 -26.25 14.37 -4.73
C PHE A 163 -27.66 14.45 -5.35
N SER A 164 -28.17 13.37 -5.94
CA SER A 164 -29.54 13.26 -6.45
C SER A 164 -30.50 12.52 -5.50
N GLY A 165 -30.03 12.09 -4.33
CA GLY A 165 -30.80 11.31 -3.36
C GLY A 165 -30.90 9.82 -3.72
N ARG A 166 -30.07 9.33 -4.64
CA ARG A 166 -30.05 7.91 -5.00
C ARG A 166 -29.09 7.16 -4.08
N PRO A 167 -29.53 6.08 -3.41
CA PRO A 167 -28.64 5.25 -2.61
C PRO A 167 -27.55 4.62 -3.49
N ARG A 168 -26.29 4.81 -3.10
CA ARG A 168 -25.10 4.21 -3.68
C ARG A 168 -24.44 3.30 -2.66
N HIS A 169 -24.06 2.10 -3.07
CA HIS A 169 -23.25 1.24 -2.21
C HIS A 169 -21.86 1.82 -2.00
N LEU A 170 -21.33 1.64 -0.79
CA LEU A 170 -19.95 1.98 -0.48
C LEU A 170 -18.99 1.20 -1.38
N LEU A 171 -19.24 -0.10 -1.57
CA LEU A 171 -18.59 -0.92 -2.58
C LEU A 171 -19.62 -1.74 -3.38
N GLU A 172 -19.48 -1.70 -4.70
CA GLU A 172 -20.23 -2.56 -5.62
C GLU A 172 -19.80 -4.04 -5.46
N ARG A 173 -18.51 -4.30 -5.15
CA ARG A 173 -17.97 -5.62 -4.82
C ARG A 173 -17.43 -5.63 -3.40
N ARG A 174 -17.90 -6.59 -2.59
CA ARG A 174 -17.69 -6.61 -1.13
C ARG A 174 -16.95 -7.85 -0.65
N GLU A 175 -16.55 -8.70 -1.59
CA GLU A 175 -15.87 -9.95 -1.29
C GLU A 175 -14.50 -9.66 -0.70
N LEU A 176 -14.19 -10.32 0.42
CA LEU A 176 -12.86 -10.29 1.01
C LEU A 176 -11.88 -11.12 0.17
N ILE A 177 -10.59 -10.85 0.36
CA ILE A 177 -9.52 -11.74 -0.07
C ILE A 177 -9.49 -12.90 0.92
N LYS A 178 -10.03 -14.05 0.51
CA LYS A 178 -10.40 -15.13 1.43
C LYS A 178 -9.20 -15.79 2.09
N GLU A 179 -8.07 -15.82 1.40
CA GLU A 179 -6.84 -16.42 1.90
C GLU A 179 -6.12 -15.55 2.94
N LEU A 180 -6.59 -14.31 3.19
CA LEU A 180 -6.02 -13.43 4.21
C LEU A 180 -6.77 -13.50 5.55
N VAL A 181 -7.94 -14.14 5.61
CA VAL A 181 -8.87 -14.10 6.77
C VAL A 181 -9.22 -15.46 7.33
#